data_AF-A0A2D6XIW1-F1
#
_entry.id   AF-A0A2D6XIW1-F1
#
_cell.length_a   1.000
_cell.length_b   1.000
_cell.length_c   1.000
_cell.angle_alpha   90.00
_cell.angle_beta   90.00
_cell.angle_gamma   90.00
#
_symmetry.space_group_name_H-M   'P 1'
#
loop_
_entity.id
_entity.type
_entity.pdbx_description
1 polymer ?
#
loop_
_entity_poly.entity_id
_entity_poly.type
_entity_poly.pdbx_seq_one_letter_code
_entity_poly.pdbx_strand_id
1 'polypeptide(L)'
;MLPQKKIEAALSRSVCGGWDRDFLQSILGRIAKGRPLSVKQKQTLGKVLARNSAEHQKDHENWSVVFEKDYKLRGTVVAAYHAHQPYYGALSKDILAGKVPERGKFLRMFDNKYSKKVLAQHAATPKYPVGAYVIPRAAFDSYRTLEFETDIIWAHQNKVVQNFTKRGGFIIQVCEEIRSAAKGAKRYKILPVGSIIPLIVEERYIKVNRNHK
;
A
#
# COMPACT_ATOMS: atom_id res chain seq x y z
N MET A 1 -36.40 -27.99 3.07
CA MET A 1 -35.27 -28.57 3.83
C MET A 1 -33.88 -28.20 3.28
N LEU A 2 -33.62 -28.22 1.96
CA LEU A 2 -32.31 -27.90 1.37
C LEU A 2 -31.67 -26.53 1.73
N PRO A 3 -32.42 -25.41 1.90
CA PRO A 3 -31.81 -24.11 2.20
C PRO A 3 -31.26 -24.03 3.63
N GLN A 4 -31.94 -24.65 4.60
CA GLN A 4 -31.59 -24.57 6.01
C GLN A 4 -30.24 -25.24 6.30
N LYS A 5 -30.04 -26.48 5.83
CA LYS A 5 -28.76 -27.20 5.98
C LYS A 5 -27.58 -26.42 5.39
N LYS A 6 -27.77 -25.74 4.25
CA LYS A 6 -26.73 -24.92 3.62
C LYS A 6 -26.38 -23.68 4.47
N ILE A 7 -27.37 -23.07 5.11
CA ILE A 7 -27.17 -21.92 6.01
C ILE A 7 -26.43 -22.36 7.27
N GLU A 8 -26.85 -23.46 7.89
CA GLU A 8 -26.20 -24.01 9.09
C GLU A 8 -24.73 -24.36 8.81
N ALA A 9 -24.46 -25.01 7.67
CA ALA A 9 -23.10 -25.33 7.24
C ALA A 9 -22.24 -24.09 6.93
N ALA A 10 -22.85 -22.96 6.52
CA ALA A 10 -22.12 -21.71 6.34
C ALA A 10 -21.83 -21.04 7.70
N LEU A 11 -22.79 -21.05 8.62
CA LEU A 11 -22.63 -20.49 9.97
C LEU A 11 -21.58 -21.21 10.82
N SER A 12 -21.36 -22.51 10.57
CA SER A 12 -20.34 -23.30 11.27
C SER A 12 -18.90 -23.01 10.81
N ARG A 13 -18.72 -22.28 9.70
CA ARG A 13 -17.39 -21.93 9.16
C ARG A 13 -16.85 -20.65 9.80
N SER A 14 -15.55 -20.60 10.08
CA SER A 14 -14.93 -19.40 10.66
C SER A 14 -14.89 -18.22 9.69
N VAL A 15 -14.88 -18.47 8.38
CA VAL A 15 -14.99 -17.43 7.34
C VAL A 15 -16.31 -16.64 7.43
N CYS A 16 -17.35 -17.22 8.03
CA CYS A 16 -18.64 -16.58 8.22
C CYS A 16 -18.65 -15.69 9.48
N GLY A 17 -18.26 -14.43 9.30
CA GLY A 17 -18.24 -13.40 10.34
C GLY A 17 -19.08 -12.17 10.03
N GLY A 18 -19.24 -11.30 11.04
CA GLY A 18 -19.90 -10.00 10.91
C GLY A 18 -21.31 -10.06 10.31
N TRP A 19 -21.59 -9.13 9.39
CA TRP A 19 -22.92 -8.99 8.77
C TRP A 19 -23.41 -10.26 8.07
N ASP A 20 -22.53 -11.08 7.50
CA ASP A 20 -22.93 -12.34 6.85
C ASP A 20 -23.53 -13.32 7.87
N ARG A 21 -22.93 -13.41 9.06
CA ARG A 21 -23.44 -14.25 10.16
C ARG A 21 -24.79 -13.74 10.66
N ASP A 22 -24.92 -12.45 10.92
CA ASP A 22 -26.16 -11.83 11.40
C ASP A 22 -27.30 -12.00 10.38
N PHE A 23 -26.99 -11.81 9.10
CA PHE A 23 -27.94 -12.01 8.01
C PHE A 23 -28.41 -13.47 7.94
N LEU A 24 -27.49 -14.44 7.98
CA LEU A 24 -27.83 -15.86 7.94
C LEU A 24 -28.66 -16.30 9.14
N GLN A 25 -28.35 -15.82 10.34
CA GLN A 25 -29.16 -16.06 11.56
C GLN A 25 -30.57 -15.49 11.42
N SER A 26 -30.72 -14.28 10.88
CA SER A 26 -32.02 -13.65 10.61
C SER A 26 -32.86 -14.47 9.61
N ILE A 27 -32.23 -14.97 8.54
CA ILE A 27 -32.89 -15.82 7.55
C ILE A 27 -33.33 -17.15 8.17
N LEU A 28 -32.47 -17.78 8.99
CA LEU A 28 -32.78 -19.03 9.67
C LEU A 28 -33.99 -18.86 10.62
N GLY A 29 -34.04 -17.76 11.38
CA GLY A 29 -35.18 -17.42 12.21
C GLY A 29 -36.49 -17.20 11.43
N ARG A 30 -36.42 -16.64 10.21
CA ARG A 30 -37.62 -16.52 9.33
C ARG A 30 -38.10 -17.88 8.82
N ILE A 31 -37.18 -18.76 8.42
CA ILE A 31 -37.51 -20.11 7.96
C ILE A 31 -38.14 -20.92 9.09
N ALA A 32 -37.60 -20.85 10.30
CA ALA A 32 -38.14 -21.52 11.48
C ALA A 32 -39.58 -21.05 11.81
N LYS A 33 -39.90 -19.79 11.53
CA LYS A 33 -41.26 -19.22 11.68
C LYS A 33 -42.19 -19.50 10.48
N GLY A 34 -41.77 -20.33 9.52
CA GLY A 34 -42.56 -20.68 8.32
C GLY A 34 -42.80 -19.52 7.35
N ARG A 35 -42.08 -18.40 7.47
CA ARG A 35 -42.32 -17.21 6.64
C ARG A 35 -41.60 -17.32 5.29
N PRO A 36 -42.26 -16.95 4.18
CA PRO A 36 -41.60 -16.94 2.87
C PRO A 36 -40.51 -15.87 2.79
N LEU A 37 -39.40 -16.21 2.12
CA LEU A 37 -38.33 -15.28 1.83
C LEU A 37 -38.67 -14.40 0.63
N SER A 38 -38.39 -13.10 0.73
CA SER A 38 -38.55 -12.18 -0.39
C SER A 38 -37.54 -12.47 -1.51
N VAL A 39 -37.82 -12.00 -2.72
CA VAL A 39 -36.92 -12.18 -3.87
C VAL A 39 -35.53 -11.62 -3.58
N LYS A 40 -35.44 -10.41 -3.02
CA LYS A 40 -34.16 -9.80 -2.62
C LYS A 40 -33.43 -10.64 -1.56
N GLN A 41 -34.13 -11.19 -0.58
CA GLN A 41 -33.52 -12.06 0.44
C GLN A 41 -32.94 -13.34 -0.18
N LYS A 42 -33.64 -13.96 -1.14
CA LYS A 42 -33.13 -15.15 -1.86
C LYS A 42 -31.86 -14.82 -2.65
N GLN A 43 -31.83 -13.68 -3.35
CA GLN A 43 -30.65 -13.23 -4.10
C GLN A 43 -29.45 -12.96 -3.17
N THR A 44 -29.68 -12.22 -2.08
CA THR A 44 -28.65 -11.93 -1.08
C THR A 44 -28.15 -13.21 -0.41
N LEU A 45 -29.05 -14.13 -0.07
CA LEU A 45 -28.69 -15.45 0.47
C LEU A 45 -27.77 -16.22 -0.47
N GLY A 46 -28.06 -16.22 -1.78
CA GLY A 46 -27.17 -16.83 -2.78
C GLY A 46 -25.75 -16.24 -2.74
N LYS A 47 -25.63 -14.91 -2.68
CA LYS A 47 -24.33 -14.22 -2.58
C LYS A 47 -23.60 -14.54 -1.28
N VAL A 48 -24.30 -14.54 -0.15
CA VAL A 48 -23.71 -14.82 1.17
C VAL A 48 -23.25 -16.28 1.24
N LEU A 49 -24.05 -17.24 0.79
CA LEU A 49 -23.65 -18.64 0.75
C LEU A 49 -22.46 -18.88 -0.19
N ALA A 50 -22.43 -18.19 -1.34
CA ALA A 50 -21.29 -18.26 -2.26
C ALA A 50 -20.00 -17.78 -1.60
N ARG A 51 -20.02 -16.68 -0.82
CA ARG A 51 -18.85 -16.16 -0.08
C ARG A 51 -18.42 -17.04 1.11
N ASN A 52 -19.34 -17.81 1.68
CA ASN A 52 -19.10 -18.66 2.84
C ASN A 52 -19.08 -20.15 2.46
N SER A 53 -18.52 -20.45 1.30
CA SER A 53 -18.36 -21.82 0.78
C SER A 53 -17.23 -22.57 1.49
N ALA A 54 -17.15 -23.89 1.28
CA ALA A 54 -16.04 -24.70 1.79
C ALA A 54 -14.70 -24.29 1.15
N GLU A 55 -14.70 -23.86 -0.11
CA GLU A 55 -13.52 -23.36 -0.82
C GLU A 55 -12.99 -22.09 -0.15
N HIS A 56 -13.86 -21.12 0.15
CA HIS A 56 -13.45 -19.89 0.82
C HIS A 56 -13.01 -20.11 2.27
N GLN A 57 -13.55 -21.13 2.95
CA GLN A 57 -13.03 -21.54 4.25
C GLN A 57 -11.59 -22.03 4.14
N LYS A 58 -11.30 -22.87 3.15
CA LYS A 58 -9.95 -23.38 2.89
C LYS A 58 -8.96 -22.25 2.57
N ASP A 59 -9.40 -21.28 1.76
CA ASP A 59 -8.61 -20.06 1.47
C ASP A 59 -8.35 -19.23 2.73
N HIS A 60 -9.34 -19.15 3.64
CA HIS A 60 -9.22 -18.41 4.89
C HIS A 60 -8.21 -19.06 5.84
N GLU A 61 -8.26 -20.38 5.98
CA GLU A 61 -7.32 -21.15 6.81
C GLU A 61 -5.89 -21.08 6.25
N ASN A 62 -5.74 -21.17 4.93
CA ASN A 62 -4.43 -21.11 4.28
C ASN A 62 -3.87 -19.68 4.13
N TRP A 63 -4.63 -18.66 4.50
CA TRP A 63 -4.27 -17.28 4.19
C TRP A 63 -2.96 -16.85 4.85
N SER A 64 -2.70 -17.24 6.09
CA SER A 64 -1.46 -16.89 6.79
C SER A 64 -0.23 -17.43 6.05
N VAL A 65 -0.28 -18.68 5.60
CA VAL A 65 0.79 -19.35 4.84
C VAL A 65 1.00 -18.67 3.49
N VAL A 66 -0.09 -18.41 2.76
CA VAL A 66 -0.04 -17.73 1.45
C VAL A 66 0.48 -16.31 1.59
N PHE A 67 0.02 -15.57 2.59
CA PHE A 67 0.47 -14.21 2.83
C PHE A 67 1.97 -14.17 3.11
N GLU A 68 2.44 -15.01 4.02
CA GLU A 68 3.85 -15.07 4.40
C GLU A 68 4.77 -15.44 3.23
N LYS A 69 4.36 -16.44 2.44
CA LYS A 69 5.16 -16.93 1.32
C LYS A 69 5.13 -15.99 0.11
N ASP A 70 3.96 -15.58 -0.33
CA ASP A 70 3.77 -14.99 -1.66
C ASP A 70 3.62 -13.46 -1.62
N TYR A 71 3.18 -12.93 -0.48
CA TYR A 71 2.79 -11.52 -0.37
C TYR A 71 3.66 -10.72 0.58
N LYS A 72 4.29 -11.28 1.62
CA LYS A 72 4.95 -10.53 2.70
C LYS A 72 5.82 -9.40 2.18
N LEU A 73 6.80 -9.71 1.34
CA LEU A 73 7.77 -8.73 0.82
C LEU A 73 7.07 -7.57 0.09
N ARG A 74 6.21 -7.89 -0.89
CA ARG A 74 5.50 -6.88 -1.69
C ARG A 74 4.42 -6.15 -0.89
N GLY A 75 3.80 -6.86 0.06
CA GLY A 75 2.81 -6.36 0.99
C GLY A 75 3.40 -5.31 1.91
N THR A 76 4.62 -5.52 2.42
CA THR A 76 5.37 -4.55 3.23
C THR A 76 5.67 -3.29 2.44
N VAL A 77 6.10 -3.40 1.18
CA VAL A 77 6.34 -2.23 0.30
C VAL A 77 5.06 -1.41 0.10
N VAL A 78 3.94 -2.08 -0.19
CA VAL A 78 2.64 -1.42 -0.38
C VAL A 78 2.13 -0.81 0.93
N ALA A 79 2.32 -1.49 2.06
CA ALA A 79 1.96 -0.99 3.38
C ALA A 79 2.77 0.25 3.75
N ALA A 80 4.08 0.28 3.49
CA ALA A 80 4.91 1.46 3.74
C ALA A 80 4.38 2.70 2.99
N TYR A 81 3.97 2.53 1.73
CA TYR A 81 3.32 3.60 0.96
C TYR A 81 1.98 4.05 1.57
N HIS A 82 1.10 3.11 1.91
CA HIS A 82 -0.24 3.41 2.44
C HIS A 82 -0.25 3.84 3.90
N ALA A 83 0.82 3.64 4.66
CA ALA A 83 0.94 4.12 6.05
C ALA A 83 0.80 5.65 6.13
N HIS A 84 1.20 6.36 5.07
CA HIS A 84 1.07 7.81 4.92
C HIS A 84 -0.30 8.23 4.35
N GLN A 85 -1.19 7.28 4.06
CA GLN A 85 -2.50 7.53 3.45
C GLN A 85 -3.63 7.21 4.45
N PRO A 86 -4.75 7.96 4.44
CA PRO A 86 -5.80 7.80 5.45
C PRO A 86 -6.57 6.47 5.33
N TYR A 87 -6.82 6.00 4.10
CA TYR A 87 -7.79 4.91 3.87
C TYR A 87 -7.29 3.53 4.32
N TYR A 88 -6.01 3.24 4.10
CA TYR A 88 -5.40 1.95 4.46
C TYR A 88 -4.36 2.08 5.59
N GLY A 89 -4.29 3.23 6.26
CA GLY A 89 -3.24 3.50 7.26
C GLY A 89 -3.22 2.50 8.43
N ALA A 90 -4.39 2.14 8.98
CA ALA A 90 -4.48 1.17 10.08
C ALA A 90 -4.01 -0.23 9.63
N LEU A 91 -4.52 -0.72 8.50
CA LEU A 91 -4.10 -2.00 7.89
C LEU A 91 -2.60 -2.03 7.60
N SER A 92 -2.07 -0.91 7.10
CA SER A 92 -0.66 -0.77 6.77
C SER A 92 0.22 -0.86 8.02
N LYS A 93 -0.15 -0.19 9.10
CA LYS A 93 0.56 -0.26 10.38
C LYS A 93 0.59 -1.69 10.93
N ASP A 94 -0.51 -2.43 10.83
CA ASP A 94 -0.55 -3.83 11.27
C ASP A 94 0.40 -4.71 10.44
N ILE A 95 0.43 -4.54 9.12
CA ILE A 95 1.36 -5.28 8.24
C ILE A 95 2.82 -4.93 8.55
N LEU A 96 3.12 -3.65 8.75
CA LEU A 96 4.47 -3.18 9.10
C LEU A 96 4.91 -3.66 10.49
N ALA A 97 3.97 -3.91 11.40
CA ALA A 97 4.20 -4.56 12.69
C ALA A 97 4.33 -6.10 12.60
N GLY A 98 4.29 -6.67 11.40
CA GLY A 98 4.43 -8.12 11.18
C GLY A 98 3.14 -8.92 11.40
N LYS A 99 1.97 -8.28 11.50
CA LYS A 99 0.69 -8.98 11.64
C LYS A 99 0.15 -9.41 10.28
N VAL A 100 -0.45 -10.60 10.24
CA VAL A 100 -1.16 -11.09 9.04
C VAL A 100 -2.48 -10.31 8.90
N PRO A 101 -2.69 -9.58 7.79
CA PRO A 101 -3.90 -8.78 7.59
C PRO A 101 -5.11 -9.66 7.24
N GLU A 102 -6.33 -9.13 7.33
CA GLU A 102 -7.51 -9.81 6.78
C GLU A 102 -7.41 -9.88 5.24
N ARG A 103 -7.49 -11.09 4.66
CA ARG A 103 -7.33 -11.34 3.21
C ARG A 103 -8.10 -10.37 2.32
N GLY A 104 -9.40 -10.20 2.57
CA GLY A 104 -10.26 -9.37 1.73
C GLY A 104 -9.92 -7.88 1.77
N LYS A 105 -9.46 -7.36 2.91
CA LYS A 105 -8.97 -5.98 3.04
C LYS A 105 -7.59 -5.82 2.41
N PHE A 106 -6.71 -6.78 2.64
CA PHE A 106 -5.38 -6.81 2.04
C PHE A 106 -5.43 -6.80 0.52
N LEU A 107 -6.18 -7.72 -0.10
CA LEU A 107 -6.25 -7.80 -1.57
C LEU A 107 -6.82 -6.51 -2.18
N ARG A 108 -7.82 -5.89 -1.54
CA ARG A 108 -8.32 -4.57 -1.96
C ARG A 108 -7.24 -3.48 -1.92
N MET A 109 -6.39 -3.47 -0.88
CA MET A 109 -5.24 -2.57 -0.81
C MET A 109 -4.19 -2.94 -1.86
N PHE A 110 -3.84 -4.22 -1.98
CA PHE A 110 -2.75 -4.70 -2.82
C PHE A 110 -3.04 -4.55 -4.31
N ASP A 111 -4.27 -4.86 -4.75
CA ASP A 111 -4.66 -4.86 -6.16
C ASP A 111 -5.10 -3.49 -6.69
N ASN A 112 -5.13 -2.47 -5.84
CA ASN A 112 -5.53 -1.13 -6.26
C ASN A 112 -4.52 -0.51 -7.25
N LYS A 113 -4.99 0.46 -8.03
CA LYS A 113 -4.19 1.09 -9.10
C LYS A 113 -2.93 1.80 -8.59
N TYR A 114 -2.91 2.28 -7.36
CA TYR A 114 -1.78 2.99 -6.78
C TYR A 114 -0.71 2.02 -6.27
N SER A 115 -1.11 0.96 -5.58
CA SER A 115 -0.24 -0.13 -5.11
C SER A 115 0.48 -0.81 -6.28
N LYS A 116 -0.20 -1.06 -7.39
CA LYS A 116 0.42 -1.60 -8.61
C LYS A 116 1.51 -0.69 -9.17
N LYS A 117 1.28 0.64 -9.17
CA LYS A 117 2.29 1.62 -9.59
C LYS A 117 3.47 1.65 -8.63
N VAL A 118 3.21 1.60 -7.33
CA VAL A 118 4.25 1.58 -6.28
C VAL A 118 5.15 0.36 -6.44
N LEU A 119 4.56 -0.84 -6.60
CA LEU A 119 5.34 -2.06 -6.83
C LEU A 119 6.17 -1.99 -8.11
N ALA A 120 5.62 -1.42 -9.18
CA ALA A 120 6.36 -1.22 -10.44
C ALA A 120 7.55 -0.26 -10.25
N GLN A 121 7.40 0.83 -9.48
CA GLN A 121 8.50 1.76 -9.20
C GLN A 121 9.53 1.18 -8.24
N HIS A 122 9.09 0.40 -7.25
CA HIS A 122 9.98 -0.31 -6.34
C HIS A 122 10.88 -1.29 -7.11
N ALA A 123 10.27 -2.12 -7.98
CA ALA A 123 10.97 -3.12 -8.78
C ALA A 123 11.81 -2.54 -9.93
N ALA A 124 11.57 -1.30 -10.36
CA ALA A 124 12.36 -0.67 -11.41
C ALA A 124 13.84 -0.55 -10.98
N THR A 125 14.76 -0.49 -11.94
CA THR A 125 16.16 -0.16 -11.66
C THR A 125 16.30 1.35 -11.44
N PRO A 126 17.07 1.81 -10.44
CA PRO A 126 17.38 3.24 -10.28
C PRO A 126 18.06 3.80 -11.54
N LYS A 127 17.58 4.94 -12.03
CA LYS A 127 18.12 5.57 -13.24
C LYS A 127 19.51 6.16 -13.05
N TYR A 128 19.84 6.57 -11.83
CA TYR A 128 21.09 7.24 -11.52
C TYR A 128 21.85 6.46 -10.44
N PRO A 129 23.13 6.15 -10.63
CA PRO A 129 23.93 5.45 -9.63
C PRO A 129 24.32 6.38 -8.48
N VAL A 130 24.71 5.79 -7.35
CA VAL A 130 25.37 6.51 -6.26
C VAL A 130 26.67 7.14 -6.77
N GLY A 131 26.97 8.36 -6.32
CA GLY A 131 28.08 9.18 -6.79
C GLY A 131 27.75 10.02 -8.03
N ALA A 132 26.61 9.82 -8.69
CA ALA A 132 26.24 10.66 -9.82
C ALA A 132 25.95 12.11 -9.41
N TYR A 133 26.48 13.05 -10.19
CA TYR A 133 26.19 14.46 -10.04
C TYR A 133 24.88 14.84 -10.73
N VAL A 134 23.96 15.43 -9.96
CA VAL A 134 22.60 15.74 -10.39
C VAL A 134 22.24 17.19 -10.10
N ILE A 135 21.38 17.72 -10.96
CA ILE A 135 20.79 19.07 -10.85
C ILE A 135 19.27 18.97 -10.91
N PRO A 136 18.54 19.94 -10.33
CA PRO A 136 17.09 19.95 -10.42
C PRO A 136 16.59 20.13 -11.86
N ARG A 137 15.41 19.58 -12.14
CA ARG A 137 14.64 19.85 -13.37
C ARG A 137 13.78 21.10 -13.18
N ALA A 138 13.23 21.61 -14.27
CA ALA A 138 12.27 22.71 -14.23
C ALA A 138 11.03 22.42 -13.36
N ALA A 139 10.63 21.14 -13.25
CA ALA A 139 9.51 20.71 -12.42
C ALA A 139 9.87 20.53 -10.93
N PHE A 140 11.13 20.76 -10.53
CA PHE A 140 11.53 20.72 -9.13
C PHE A 140 10.95 21.93 -8.40
N ASP A 141 10.27 21.67 -7.29
CA ASP A 141 9.69 22.67 -6.40
C ASP A 141 10.29 22.50 -5.00
N SER A 142 10.92 23.56 -4.50
CA SER A 142 11.65 23.57 -3.23
C SER A 142 10.82 23.29 -1.99
N TYR A 143 9.49 23.40 -2.07
CA TYR A 143 8.59 23.21 -0.94
C TYR A 143 7.81 21.90 -1.02
N ARG A 144 7.60 21.37 -2.23
CA ARG A 144 6.71 20.21 -2.45
C ARG A 144 7.42 18.94 -2.88
N THR A 145 8.64 19.03 -3.40
CA THR A 145 9.29 17.90 -4.09
C THR A 145 10.53 17.37 -3.39
N LEU A 146 10.83 17.91 -2.21
CA LEU A 146 11.95 17.48 -1.38
C LEU A 146 11.52 17.26 0.06
N GLU A 147 12.32 16.44 0.74
CA GLU A 147 12.18 16.15 2.15
C GLU A 147 13.56 16.17 2.81
N PHE A 148 13.57 16.40 4.13
CA PHE A 148 14.75 16.26 4.96
C PHE A 148 14.56 15.08 5.90
N GLU A 149 15.66 14.39 6.25
CA GLU A 149 15.63 13.25 7.16
C GLU A 149 15.38 13.68 8.62
N THR A 150 15.81 14.90 8.95
CA THR A 150 15.65 15.50 10.28
C THR A 150 14.96 16.84 10.18
N ASP A 151 14.26 17.20 11.25
CA ASP A 151 13.75 18.55 11.40
C ASP A 151 14.92 19.52 11.56
N ILE A 152 15.02 20.43 10.61
CA ILE A 152 16.05 21.46 10.57
C ILE A 152 15.39 22.82 10.48
N ILE A 153 16.02 23.80 11.13
CA ILE A 153 15.55 25.18 11.15
C ILE A 153 15.42 25.69 9.72
N TRP A 154 14.33 26.41 9.44
CA TRP A 154 13.98 26.91 8.11
C TRP A 154 15.13 27.63 7.38
N ALA A 155 15.92 28.44 8.09
CA ALA A 155 17.07 29.13 7.52
C ALA A 155 18.12 28.16 6.94
N HIS A 156 18.35 27.03 7.60
CA HIS A 156 19.23 25.97 7.10
C HIS A 156 18.59 25.24 5.92
N GLN A 157 17.30 24.92 5.99
CA GLN A 157 16.57 24.31 4.85
C GLN A 157 16.75 25.15 3.59
N ASN A 158 16.46 26.45 3.67
CA ASN A 158 16.59 27.36 2.54
C ASN A 158 18.01 27.41 1.98
N LYS A 159 19.04 27.44 2.83
CA LYS A 159 20.43 27.43 2.38
C LYS A 159 20.76 26.15 1.61
N VAL A 160 20.34 25.00 2.12
CA VAL A 160 20.56 23.69 1.48
C VAL A 160 19.86 23.61 0.13
N VAL A 161 18.59 24.04 0.08
CA VAL A 161 17.80 24.10 -1.15
C VAL A 161 18.44 25.04 -2.17
N GLN A 162 18.82 26.26 -1.76
CA GLN A 162 19.47 27.21 -2.66
C GLN A 162 20.79 26.67 -3.21
N ASN A 163 21.60 26.01 -2.37
CA ASN A 163 22.83 25.35 -2.81
C ASN A 163 22.54 24.28 -3.86
N PHE A 164 21.54 23.43 -3.64
CA PHE A 164 21.16 22.42 -4.62
C PHE A 164 20.64 23.03 -5.93
N THR A 165 19.80 24.07 -5.84
CA THR A 165 19.25 24.73 -7.03
C THR A 165 20.31 25.44 -7.85
N LYS A 166 21.31 26.06 -7.20
CA LYS A 166 22.38 26.80 -7.90
C LYS A 166 23.52 25.90 -8.37
N ARG A 167 23.88 24.88 -7.59
CA ARG A 167 25.13 24.12 -7.72
C ARG A 167 24.95 22.61 -7.81
N GLY A 168 23.73 22.10 -7.81
CA GLY A 168 23.47 20.67 -7.82
C GLY A 168 23.98 19.94 -6.57
N GLY A 169 24.12 18.63 -6.70
CA GLY A 169 24.59 17.75 -5.63
C GLY A 169 24.92 16.35 -6.12
N PHE A 170 25.48 15.54 -5.23
CA PHE A 170 25.84 14.16 -5.50
C PHE A 170 24.84 13.21 -4.85
N ILE A 171 24.43 12.17 -5.57
CA ILE A 171 23.63 11.09 -4.99
C ILE A 171 24.51 10.32 -4.01
N ILE A 172 24.10 10.23 -2.76
CA ILE A 172 24.79 9.47 -1.71
C ILE A 172 24.09 8.15 -1.39
N GLN A 173 22.79 8.04 -1.66
CA GLN A 173 22.02 6.82 -1.40
C GLN A 173 20.76 6.76 -2.28
N VAL A 174 20.37 5.53 -2.65
CA VAL A 174 19.04 5.24 -3.21
C VAL A 174 18.13 4.79 -2.07
N CYS A 175 16.98 5.43 -1.93
CA CYS A 175 15.99 5.06 -0.92
C CYS A 175 15.07 3.95 -1.45
N GLU A 176 14.83 2.92 -0.64
CA GLU A 176 13.91 1.84 -0.98
C GLU A 176 12.44 2.27 -0.89
N GLU A 177 12.13 3.21 0.01
CA GLU A 177 10.76 3.69 0.26
C GLU A 177 10.23 4.52 -0.92
N ILE A 178 9.09 4.07 -1.47
CA ILE A 178 8.33 4.80 -2.50
C ILE A 178 7.18 5.58 -1.84
N ARG A 179 7.20 6.91 -1.97
CA ARG A 179 6.19 7.81 -1.39
C ARG A 179 5.12 8.28 -2.37
N SER A 180 5.32 8.11 -3.67
CA SER A 180 4.30 8.46 -4.67
C SER A 180 4.05 7.34 -5.67
N ALA A 181 2.79 7.21 -6.09
CA ALA A 181 2.37 6.29 -7.15
C ALA A 181 2.55 6.92 -8.54
N ALA A 182 3.70 7.56 -8.78
CA ALA A 182 4.02 8.27 -10.02
C ALA A 182 5.21 7.61 -10.76
N LYS A 183 5.36 7.87 -12.06
CA LYS A 183 6.55 7.43 -12.81
C LYS A 183 7.77 8.24 -12.34
N GLY A 184 8.87 7.56 -12.03
CA GLY A 184 10.08 8.20 -11.48
C GLY A 184 9.94 8.54 -10.00
N ALA A 185 9.18 7.75 -9.25
CA ALA A 185 8.97 7.93 -7.80
C ALA A 185 10.09 7.34 -6.92
N LYS A 186 11.13 6.75 -7.52
CA LYS A 186 12.33 6.37 -6.77
C LYS A 186 12.96 7.59 -6.13
N ARG A 187 13.40 7.45 -4.88
CA ARG A 187 13.92 8.55 -4.09
C ARG A 187 15.43 8.41 -3.94
N TYR A 188 16.11 9.56 -3.97
CA TYR A 188 17.55 9.65 -3.79
C TYR A 188 17.85 10.59 -2.65
N LYS A 189 18.76 10.17 -1.78
CA LYS A 189 19.43 11.05 -0.83
C LYS A 189 20.58 11.73 -1.57
N ILE A 190 20.55 13.06 -1.58
CA ILE A 190 21.47 13.89 -2.34
C ILE A 190 22.17 14.82 -1.36
N LEU A 191 23.49 14.93 -1.48
CA LEU A 191 24.29 15.93 -0.77
C LEU A 191 24.55 17.13 -1.69
N PRO A 192 23.94 18.30 -1.44
CA PRO A 192 24.19 19.50 -2.24
C PRO A 192 25.61 20.03 -2.07
N VAL A 193 26.17 20.60 -3.13
CA VAL A 193 27.52 21.19 -3.10
C VAL A 193 27.56 22.38 -2.12
N GLY A 194 28.49 22.34 -1.16
CA GLY A 194 28.59 23.36 -0.11
C GLY A 194 27.57 23.21 1.02
N SER A 195 26.96 22.03 1.15
CA SER A 195 26.11 21.63 2.27
C SER A 195 26.70 20.43 3.01
N ILE A 196 26.42 20.32 4.31
CA ILE A 196 26.64 19.10 5.11
C ILE A 196 25.35 18.30 5.34
N ILE A 197 24.21 18.91 5.00
CA ILE A 197 22.88 18.33 5.18
C ILE A 197 22.38 17.78 3.84
N PRO A 198 22.00 16.51 3.76
CA PRO A 198 21.41 15.94 2.57
C PRO A 198 19.91 16.28 2.46
N LEU A 199 19.40 16.25 1.23
CA LEU A 199 17.97 16.32 0.91
C LEU A 199 17.54 15.04 0.20
N ILE A 200 16.25 14.70 0.29
CA ILE A 200 15.67 13.53 -0.38
C ILE A 200 14.71 14.00 -1.46
N VAL A 201 14.92 13.56 -2.70
CA VAL A 201 14.11 13.97 -3.86
C VAL A 201 13.81 12.78 -4.76
N GLU A 202 12.64 12.80 -5.39
CA GLU A 202 12.25 11.79 -6.38
C GLU A 202 12.98 11.97 -7.73
N GLU A 203 13.28 10.86 -8.39
CA GLU A 203 14.00 10.76 -9.66
C GLU A 203 13.45 11.69 -10.75
N ARG A 204 12.13 11.84 -10.81
CA ARG A 204 11.43 12.66 -11.82
C ARG A 204 11.72 14.15 -11.71
N TYR A 205 12.25 14.62 -10.58
CA TYR A 205 12.56 16.04 -10.35
C TYR A 205 14.03 16.38 -10.55
N ILE A 206 14.88 15.39 -10.85
CA ILE A 206 16.32 15.58 -11.04
C ILE A 206 16.81 15.04 -12.39
N LYS A 207 17.95 15.56 -12.83
CA LYS A 207 18.65 15.09 -14.04
C LYS A 207 20.15 15.08 -13.79
N VAL A 208 20.86 14.15 -14.44
CA VAL A 208 22.32 14.18 -14.49
C VAL A 208 22.76 15.43 -15.25
N ASN A 209 23.73 16.16 -14.71
CA ASN A 209 24.38 17.22 -15.47
C ASN A 209 25.49 16.60 -16.33
N ARG A 210 25.32 16.63 -17.66
CA ARG A 210 26.25 16.02 -18.62
C ARG A 210 27.51 16.86 -18.88
N ASN A 211 27.55 18.09 -18.38
CA ASN A 211 28.65 19.02 -18.60
C ASN A 211 29.74 18.93 -17.52
N HIS A 212 29.58 18.04 -16.54
CA HIS A 212 30.60 17.74 -15.53
C HIS A 212 31.31 16.43 -15.93
N LYS A 213 32.13 16.52 -16.98
CA LYS A 213 33.19 15.53 -17.28
C LYS A 213 34.53 16.16 -16.90
#